data_AF-A0A821GLE3-F1
#
_entry.id   AF-A0A821GLE3-F1
#
_cell.length_a   1.000
_cell.length_b   1.000
_cell.length_c   1.000
_cell.angle_alpha   90.00
_cell.angle_beta   90.00
_cell.angle_gamma   90.00
#
_symmetry.space_group_name_H-M   'P 1'
#
loop_
_entity.id
_entity.type
_entity.pdbx_description
1 polymer ?
#
loop_
_entity_poly.entity_id
_entity_poly.type
_entity_poly.pdbx_seq_one_letter_code
_entity_poly.pdbx_strand_id
1 'polypeptide(L)' 'QLILAKPAVWYDKMQAIFEGPYRVISVCGPVTCEIQLEHSLYVRQVHENIMKPIFEPQD' A
#
# COMPACT_ATOMS: atom_id res chain seq x y z
N GLN A 1 -18.48 4.31 0.64
CA GLN A 1 -17.56 5.01 -0.27
C GLN A 1 -16.47 4.03 -0.67
N LEU A 2 -16.34 3.72 -1.95
CA LEU A 2 -15.19 2.96 -2.46
C LEU A 2 -13.99 3.92 -2.47
N ILE A 3 -12.97 3.63 -1.68
CA ILE A 3 -11.69 4.33 -1.81
C ILE A 3 -11.10 3.81 -3.13
N LEU A 4 -10.99 4.70 -4.12
CA LEU A 4 -10.15 4.48 -5.30
C LEU A 4 -8.73 4.17 -4.78
N ALA A 5 -8.38 2.89 -4.77
CA ALA A 5 -7.13 2.40 -4.20
C ALA A 5 -5.96 2.94 -5.01
N LYS A 6 -5.35 4.03 -4.54
CA LYS A 6 -4.15 4.58 -5.18
C LYS A 6 -3.01 3.56 -5.03
N PRO A 7 -2.23 3.32 -6.08
CA PRO A 7 -1.07 2.45 -5.99
C PRO A 7 -0.05 3.06 -5.02
N ALA A 8 0.45 2.23 -4.11
CA ALA A 8 1.42 2.63 -3.10
C ALA A 8 2.52 1.57 -2.98
N VAL A 9 3.72 1.99 -2.61
CA VAL A 9 4.79 1.09 -2.20
C VAL A 9 4.83 0.97 -0.69
N TRP A 10 5.16 -0.22 -0.20
CA TRP A 10 5.34 -0.54 1.20
C TRP A 10 6.84 -0.65 1.51
N TYR A 11 7.30 -0.10 2.64
CA TYR A 11 8.69 -0.24 3.07
C TYR A 11 8.94 -1.55 3.83
N ASP A 12 9.71 -2.46 3.23
CA ASP A 12 10.22 -3.66 3.89
C ASP A 12 11.44 -3.31 4.75
N LYS A 13 11.27 -3.35 6.06
CA LYS A 13 12.34 -3.09 7.02
C LYS A 13 13.44 -4.15 7.02
N MET A 14 13.13 -5.41 6.73
CA MET A 14 14.11 -6.49 6.73
C MET A 14 15.04 -6.39 5.52
N GLN A 15 14.50 -5.99 4.38
CA GLN A 15 15.24 -5.87 3.12
C GLN A 15 15.73 -4.43 2.85
N ALA A 16 15.26 -3.44 3.62
CA ALA A 16 15.54 -2.01 3.44
C ALA A 16 15.18 -1.48 2.05
N ILE A 17 14.10 -2.01 1.45
CA ILE A 17 13.59 -1.63 0.13
C ILE A 17 12.11 -1.22 0.18
N PHE A 18 11.66 -0.51 -0.84
CA PHE A 18 10.24 -0.33 -1.12
C PHE A 18 9.78 -1.45 -2.05
N GLU A 19 8.77 -2.20 -1.61
CA GLU A 19 8.13 -3.28 -2.36
C GLU A 19 6.75 -2.80 -2.86
N GLY A 20 6.32 -3.29 -4.02
CA GLY A 20 5.02 -2.94 -4.61
C GLY A 20 5.00 -3.13 -6.13
N PRO A 21 3.92 -2.68 -6.81
CA PRO A 21 2.84 -1.83 -6.30
C PRO A 21 1.78 -2.59 -5.49
N TYR A 22 1.37 -1.98 -4.38
CA TYR A 22 0.28 -2.42 -3.53
C TYR A 22 -0.96 -1.52 -3.71
N ARG A 23 -2.13 -2.13 -3.59
CA ARG A 23 -3.43 -1.44 -3.57
C ARG A 23 -4.00 -1.50 -2.16
N VAL A 24 -4.53 -0.38 -1.68
CA VAL A 24 -5.25 -0.33 -0.39
C VAL A 24 -6.67 -0.85 -0.61
N ILE A 25 -7.03 -1.96 0.03
CA ILE A 25 -8.36 -2.57 -0.09
C ILE A 25 -9.31 -2.04 0.99
N SER A 26 -8.81 -1.89 2.21
CA SER A 26 -9.63 -1.51 3.37
C SER A 26 -8.83 -0.64 4.34
N VAL A 27 -9.52 0.25 5.04
CA VAL A 27 -8.95 1.05 6.13
C VAL A 27 -9.54 0.50 7.43
N CYS A 28 -8.69 -0.15 8.23
CA CYS A 28 -9.10 -0.89 9.43
C CYS A 28 -9.04 -0.04 10.70
N GLY A 29 -8.45 1.15 10.62
CA GLY A 29 -8.28 2.05 11.74
C GLY A 29 -7.77 3.43 11.28
N PRO A 30 -7.51 4.35 12.22
CA PRO A 30 -7.13 5.73 11.89
C PRO A 30 -5.81 5.82 11.13
N VAL A 31 -4.92 4.83 11.28
CA VAL A 31 -3.58 4.79 10.68
C VAL A 31 -3.19 3.41 10.15
N THR A 32 -4.15 2.48 10.08
CA THR A 32 -3.91 1.09 9.64
C THR A 32 -4.81 0.74 8.46
N CYS A 33 -4.23 0.04 7.49
CA CYS A 33 -4.93 -0.36 6.29
C CYS A 33 -4.52 -1.77 5.85
N GLU A 34 -5.42 -2.43 5.12
CA GLU A 34 -5.16 -3.66 4.41
C GLU A 34 -4.69 -3.34 3.00
N ILE A 35 -3.56 -3.92 2.64
CA ILE A 35 -2.97 -3.79 1.31
C ILE A 35 -2.85 -5.15 0.65
N GLN A 36 -2.93 -5.14 -0.68
CA GLN A 36 -2.74 -6.32 -1.53
C GLN A 36 -1.81 -5.97 -2.67
N LEU A 37 -0.85 -6.87 -2.93
CA LEU A 37 0.02 -6.76 -4.08
C LEU A 37 -0.80 -7.01 -5.34
N GLU A 38 -0.62 -6.21 -6.38
CA GLU A 38 -1.48 -6.23 -7.58
C GLU A 38 -1.65 -7.61 -8.24
N HIS A 39 -0.64 -8.47 -8.15
CA HIS A 39 -0.62 -9.81 -8.76
C HIS A 39 -0.75 -10.96 -7.74
N SER A 40 -1.15 -10.67 -6.50
CA SER A 40 -1.28 -11.67 -5.44
C SER A 40 -2.63 -11.58 -4.76
N LEU A 41 -3.15 -12.72 -4.31
CA LEU A 41 -4.29 -12.76 -3.40
C LEU A 41 -3.89 -12.49 -1.94
N TYR A 42 -2.59 -12.37 -1.67
CA TYR A 42 -2.09 -12.11 -0.33
C TYR A 42 -2.46 -10.70 0.14
N VAL A 43 -3.23 -10.64 1.22
CA VAL A 43 -3.62 -9.41 1.90
C VAL A 43 -2.84 -9.32 3.22
N ARG A 44 -2.35 -8.13 3.53
CA ARG A 44 -1.69 -7.86 4.81
C ARG A 44 -2.13 -6.53 5.38
N GLN A 45 -2.13 -6.44 6.70
CA GLN A 45 -2.38 -5.19 7.40
C GLN A 45 -1.05 -4.47 7.66
N VAL A 46 -1.02 -3.17 7.36
CA VAL A 46 0.15 -2.32 7.57
C VAL A 46 -0.25 -0.98 8.21
N HIS A 47 0.75 -0.27 8.71
CA HIS A 47 0.59 1.12 9.16
C HIS A 47 0.80 2.07 7.97
N GLU A 48 0.00 3.12 7.83
CA GLU A 48 0.09 4.04 6.70
C GLU A 48 1.46 4.76 6.60
N ASN A 49 2.10 5.06 7.74
CA ASN A 49 3.41 5.73 7.81
C ASN A 49 4.57 4.98 7.12
N ILE A 50 4.41 3.68 6.87
CA ILE A 50 5.41 2.88 6.14
C ILE A 50 5.02 2.67 4.66
N MET A 51 3.98 3.35 4.20
CA MET A 51 3.56 3.39 2.80
C MET A 51 4.00 4.71 2.16
N LYS A 52 4.38 4.65 0.88
CA LYS A 52 4.55 5.86 0.05
C LYS A 52 3.64 5.76 -1.17
N PRO A 53 2.89 6.82 -1.51
CA PRO A 53 2.15 6.84 -2.77
C PRO A 53 3.12 6.75 -3.94
N ILE A 54 2.76 5.97 -4.96
CA ILE A 54 3.46 6.02 -6.24
C ILE A 54 2.91 7.25 -6.95
N PHE A 55 3.70 8.33 -6.97
CA PHE A 55 3.40 9.46 -7.84
C PHE A 55 3.76 9.03 -9.26
N GLU A 56 2.76 8.80 -10.10
CA GLU A 56 3.00 8.79 -11.53
C GLU A 56 3.45 10.21 -11.95
N PRO A 57 4.52 10.34 -12.75
CA PRO A 57 4.91 11.65 -13.27
C PRO A 57 3.71 12.25 -14.01
N GLN A 58 3.34 13.48 -13.66
CA GLN A 58 2.34 14.24 -14.41
C GLN A 58 3.03 14.73 -15.69
N ASP A 59 2.69 14.12 -16.82
CA ASP A 59 2.99 14.65 -18.16
C ASP A 59 2.34 16.04 -18.38
#